data_AF-A0A7X6N2G1-F1
#
_entry.id   AF-A0A7X6N2G1-F1
#
_cell.length_a   1.000
_cell.length_b   1.000
_cell.length_c   1.000
_cell.angle_alpha   90.00
_cell.angle_beta   90.00
_cell.angle_gamma   90.00
#
_symmetry.space_group_name_H-M   'P 1'
#
loop_
_entity.id
_entity.type
_entity.pdbx_description
1 polymer ?
#
loop_
_entity_poly.entity_id
_entity_poly.type
_entity_poly.pdbx_seq_one_letter_code
_entity_poly.pdbx_strand_id
1 'polypeptide(L)' 'MTEQRLADNQFPRLMNKRVLCDYLGVSAPIVDNLIKFDGLNAAAFTPSRNGGKTNTLFIKERVLEWELKVGL' A
#
# COMPACT_ATOMS: atom_id res chain seq x y z
N MET A 1 8.23 -18.28 14.94
CA MET A 1 9.09 -17.08 14.85
C MET A 1 9.96 -17.29 13.60
N THR A 2 9.99 -16.49 12.54
CA THR A 2 9.59 -15.08 12.39
C THR A 2 9.70 -14.64 10.92
N GLU A 3 9.00 -15.29 9.98
CA GLU A 3 8.97 -14.79 8.60
C GLU A 3 8.26 -13.42 8.52
N GLN A 4 7.24 -13.22 9.36
CA GLN A 4 6.57 -11.92 9.51
C GLN A 4 7.48 -10.78 10.01
N ARG A 5 8.61 -11.06 10.68
CA ARG A 5 9.52 -9.99 11.16
C ARG A 5 10.48 -9.48 10.09
N LEU A 6 10.81 -10.29 9.08
CA LEU A 6 11.73 -9.85 8.01
C LEU A 6 11.06 -8.79 7.13
N ALA A 7 9.77 -8.93 6.83
CA ALA A 7 9.00 -7.91 6.12
C ALA A 7 8.76 -6.64 6.95
N ASP A 8 8.79 -6.72 8.29
CA ASP A 8 8.55 -5.58 9.19
C ASP A 8 9.68 -4.55 9.22
N ASN A 9 10.91 -4.98 8.97
CA ASN A 9 12.06 -4.07 8.91
C ASN A 9 12.32 -3.48 7.52
N GLN A 10 11.74 -4.04 6.46
CA GLN A 10 12.10 -3.66 5.08
C GLN A 10 11.23 -2.53 4.52
N PHE A 11 9.98 -2.41 4.98
CA PHE A 11 9.03 -1.41 4.48
C PHE A 11 8.36 -0.63 5.62
N PRO A 12 8.24 0.71 5.50
CA PRO A 12 7.60 1.54 6.52
C PRO A 12 6.12 1.21 6.65
N ARG A 13 5.56 1.44 7.85
CA ARG A 13 4.12 1.24 8.14
C ARG A 13 3.21 2.06 7.22
N LEU A 14 3.65 3.25 6.82
CA LEU A 14 3.00 4.10 5.83
C LEU A 14 3.85 4.12 4.57
N MET A 15 3.29 3.58 3.48
CA MET A 15 3.95 3.46 2.19
C MET A 15 3.39 4.50 1.23
N ASN A 16 4.24 5.29 0.59
CA ASN A 16 3.80 6.07 -0.56
C ASN A 16 3.64 5.14 -1.78
N LYS A 17 3.05 5.63 -2.88
CA LYS A 17 2.83 4.82 -4.09
C LYS A 17 4.11 4.16 -4.63
N ARG A 18 5.28 4.83 -4.55
CA ARG A 18 6.56 4.27 -4.98
C ARG A 18 6.95 3.06 -4.11
N VAL A 19 6.92 3.23 -2.79
CA VAL A 19 7.23 2.15 -1.84
C VAL A 19 6.23 1.00 -1.98
N LEU A 20 4.96 1.30 -2.26
CA LEU A 20 3.94 0.28 -2.53
C LEU A 20 4.23 -0.53 -3.80
N CYS A 21 4.75 0.11 -4.86
CA CYS A 21 5.19 -0.59 -6.07
C CYS A 21 6.31 -1.57 -5.75
N ASP A 22 7.32 -1.14 -4.98
CA ASP A 22 8.41 -2.00 -4.52
C ASP A 22 7.91 -3.13 -3.61
N TYR A 23 6.99 -2.83 -2.67
CA TYR A 23 6.41 -3.81 -1.75
C TYR A 23 5.63 -4.91 -2.48
N LEU A 24 4.77 -4.53 -3.43
CA LEU A 24 3.97 -5.47 -4.22
C LEU A 24 4.76 -6.10 -5.38
N GLY A 25 5.98 -5.62 -5.67
CA GLY A 25 6.78 -6.07 -6.82
C GLY A 25 6.15 -5.74 -8.18
N VAL A 26 5.29 -4.72 -8.26
CA VAL A 26 4.55 -4.35 -9.49
C VAL A 26 4.81 -2.91 -9.92
N SER A 27 4.55 -2.62 -11.19
CA SER A 27 4.71 -1.28 -11.74
C SER A 27 3.59 -0.31 -11.30
N ALA A 28 3.87 0.99 -11.32
CA ALA A 28 2.90 2.03 -10.95
C ALA A 28 1.54 1.95 -11.69
N PRO A 29 1.46 1.62 -12.99
CA PRO A 29 0.18 1.42 -13.68
C PRO A 29 -0.62 0.24 -13.13
N ILE A 30 0.05 -0.83 -12.70
CA ILE A 30 -0.62 -1.99 -12.08
C ILE A 30 -1.20 -1.56 -10.74
N VAL A 31 -0.45 -0.80 -9.93
CA VAL A 31 -0.97 -0.24 -8.67
C VAL A 31 -2.20 0.65 -8.93
N ASP A 32 -2.21 1.48 -9.97
CA ASP A 32 -3.41 2.26 -10.33
C ASP A 32 -4.62 1.38 -10.65
N ASN A 33 -4.40 0.25 -11.34
CA ASN A 33 -5.48 -0.70 -11.62
C ASN A 33 -5.96 -1.39 -10.34
N LEU A 34 -5.06 -1.81 -9.45
CA LEU A 34 -5.42 -2.42 -8.17
C LEU A 34 -6.23 -1.45 -7.28
N ILE A 35 -5.89 -0.16 -7.32
CA ILE A 35 -6.65 0.89 -6.61
C ILE A 35 -8.05 1.05 -7.21
N LYS A 36 -8.17 1.03 -8.55
CA LYS A 36 -9.43 1.27 -9.27
C LYS A 36 -10.38 0.07 -9.28
N PHE A 37 -9.84 -1.14 -9.40
CA PHE A 37 -10.63 -2.34 -9.70
C PHE A 37 -10.60 -3.38 -8.57
N ASP A 38 -9.47 -3.53 -7.86
CA ASP A 38 -9.30 -4.57 -6.84
C ASP A 38 -9.51 -4.08 -5.40
N GLY A 39 -9.87 -2.80 -5.21
CA GLY A 39 -10.22 -2.27 -3.89
C GLY A 39 -9.02 -1.92 -2.99
N LEU A 40 -7.80 -1.85 -3.54
CA LEU A 40 -6.58 -1.43 -2.81
C LEU A 40 -6.72 -0.01 -2.21
N ASN A 41 -7.64 0.81 -2.73
CA ASN A 41 -8.03 2.10 -2.14
C ASN A 41 -8.46 1.99 -0.66
N ALA A 42 -9.02 0.86 -0.21
CA ALA A 42 -9.40 0.69 1.20
C ALA A 42 -8.20 0.71 2.16
N ALA A 43 -7.01 0.39 1.65
CA ALA A 43 -5.75 0.49 2.38
C ALA A 43 -5.12 1.89 2.29
N ALA A 44 -5.66 2.77 1.46
CA ALA A 44 -5.18 4.11 1.25
C ALA A 44 -5.67 5.09 2.32
N PHE A 45 -4.83 6.04 2.66
CA PHE A 45 -5.09 7.16 3.55
C PHE A 45 -4.55 8.44 2.91
N THR A 46 -5.42 9.42 2.75
CA THR A 46 -5.10 10.71 2.14
C THR A 46 -5.32 11.78 3.21
N PRO A 47 -4.26 12.25 3.91
CA PRO A 47 -4.43 13.22 4.98
C PRO A 47 -4.94 14.56 4.42
N SER A 48 -6.13 14.99 4.80
CA SER A 48 -6.67 16.29 4.39
C SER A 48 -5.83 17.43 4.99
N ARG A 49 -4.76 17.86 4.30
CA ARG A 49 -4.04 19.08 4.65
C ARG A 49 -4.51 20.20 3.72
N ASN A 50 -5.07 21.26 4.30
CA ASN A 50 -5.30 22.54 3.63
C ASN A 50 -3.99 22.99 2.95
N GLY A 51 -3.90 22.93 1.62
CA GLY A 51 -2.72 23.45 0.91
C GLY A 51 -2.20 22.72 -0.33
N GLY A 52 -2.94 21.76 -0.91
CA GLY A 52 -2.85 21.51 -2.36
C GLY A 52 -1.93 20.40 -2.89
N LYS A 53 -1.21 19.64 -2.05
CA LYS A 53 -0.58 18.37 -2.49
C LYS A 53 -0.67 17.31 -1.41
N THR A 54 -1.73 16.51 -1.49
CA THR A 54 -1.88 15.36 -0.60
C THR A 54 -1.28 14.13 -1.25
N ASN A 55 -0.17 13.64 -0.70
CA ASN A 55 0.35 12.34 -1.10
C ASN A 55 -0.54 11.26 -0.46
N THR A 56 -1.21 10.46 -1.28
CA THR A 56 -1.88 9.25 -0.83
C THR A 56 -0.84 8.28 -0.27
N LEU A 57 -1.05 7.89 0.98
CA LEU A 57 -0.25 6.90 1.69
C LEU A 57 -1.06 5.62 1.83
N PHE A 58 -0.38 4.50 1.97
CA PHE A 58 -0.98 3.18 2.12
C PHE A 58 -0.50 2.57 3.43
N ILE A 59 -1.44 2.07 4.22
CA ILE A 59 -1.14 1.47 5.52
C ILE A 59 -0.76 0.02 5.27
N LYS A 60 0.48 -0.37 5.58
CA LYS A 60 1.02 -1.71 5.32
C LYS A 60 0.12 -2.83 5.83
N GLU A 61 -0.37 -2.74 7.07
CA GLU A 61 -1.27 -3.74 7.64
C GLU A 61 -2.56 -3.90 6.81
N ARG A 62 -3.12 -2.80 6.32
CA ARG A 62 -4.31 -2.86 5.47
C ARG A 62 -4.04 -3.38 4.07
N VAL A 63 -2.84 -3.11 3.54
CA VAL A 63 -2.40 -3.69 2.26
C VAL A 63 -2.27 -5.21 2.44
N LEU A 64 -1.66 -5.68 3.52
CA LEU A 64 -1.58 -7.11 3.83
C LEU A 64 -2.95 -7.76 4.02
N GLU A 65 -3.88 -7.11 4.74
CA GLU A 65 -5.27 -7.58 4.86
C GLU A 65 -5.98 -7.63 3.51
N TRP A 66 -5.68 -6.69 2.62
CA TRP A 66 -6.20 -6.69 1.26
C TRP A 66 -5.61 -7.83 0.44
N GLU A 67 -4.28 -8.05 0.46
CA GLU A 67 -3.59 -9.17 -0.21
C GLU A 67 -4.21 -10.51 0.18
N LEU A 68 -4.41 -10.73 1.49
CA LEU A 68 -5.04 -11.94 2.02
C LEU A 68 -6.49 -12.13 1.56
N LYS A 69 -7.22 -11.05 1.25
CA LYS A 69 -8.61 -11.11 0.75
C LYS A 69 -8.69 -11.38 -0.74
N VAL A 70 -7.76 -10.84 -1.52
CA VAL A 70 -7.75 -11.02 -2.99
C VAL A 70 -6.99 -12.28 -3.43
N GLY A 71 -6.21 -12.89 -2.53
CA GLY A 71 -5.47 -14.12 -2.79
C GLY A 71 -4.21 -13.90 -3.62
N LEU A 72 -3.56 -12.74 -3.47
CA LEU A 72 -2.26 -12.42 -4.07
C LEU A 72 -1.10 -13.00 -3.24
#